data_AF-A0A8H5N7T7-F1
#
_entry.id   AF-A0A8H5N7T7-F1
#
_cell.length_a   1.000
_cell.length_b   1.000
_cell.length_c   1.000
_cell.angle_alpha   90.00
_cell.angle_beta   90.00
_cell.angle_gamma   90.00
#
_symmetry.space_group_name_H-M   'P 1'
#
loop_
_entity.id
_entity.type
_entity.pdbx_description
1 polymer ?
#
loop_
_entity_poly.entity_id
_entity_poly.type
_entity_poly.pdbx_seq_one_letter_code
_entity_poly.pdbx_strand_id
1 'polypeptide(L)'
;MAVVTNTAIELGSTLADDMEPIFERFGGIRAMAEHIVSSVLLSEGIDMNTFRQQFAEGSIDQKVYNVMSQCCYLTDLSIDALAKIPWTGVTGIYPDGTFGVLDPHTDWPDKSISQTLTEERGIIGELWTEALVLVYQVPDYPFSDEFLRGVKEFKETKQVPFSVIFAAQVNLDIHTVIGSYAESSVETLLKRITTMNEELKAHIEFQKDIKSPHWSSRDRKWLKDTQEGFDWFLDDPLLRVKKMAVDKSSNRQEGLNHLARVEKYRILKRSPILAGLALYYHSAEMHEAGLRVTNAWGSIILPAHLENAISEEGLTKTWWLDMETLFGDEAFYIGGKPHTRSAYVKRFMLQVGFSASTLSKNRRKGNKIGLENFSRAGPRFLKTRALIHKSLQDRYHRNANRMNWTMETISEVLSRGKSKDKGKGKEKDTSLTADDKTRVTPADVLSSLGNAMSAELEELAFSYLSLHQTSWEWLRCVWMACDATLRKIHGSDFALSEWELPFMVGMS
;
A
#
# COMPACT_ATOMS: atom_id res chain seq x y z
N MET A 1 6.25 -0.61 -6.98
CA MET A 1 7.70 -0.31 -6.83
C MET A 1 8.06 0.28 -5.47
N ALA A 2 7.40 1.33 -4.95
CA ALA A 2 7.77 1.93 -3.65
C ALA A 2 7.90 0.95 -2.47
N VAL A 3 6.99 -0.02 -2.34
CA VAL A 3 7.09 -1.09 -1.33
C VAL A 3 8.38 -1.91 -1.50
N VAL A 4 8.72 -2.28 -2.73
CA VAL A 4 9.95 -3.03 -3.04
C VAL A 4 11.19 -2.20 -2.72
N THR A 5 11.19 -0.93 -3.13
CA THR A 5 12.30 -0.01 -2.85
C THR A 5 12.49 0.19 -1.35
N ASN A 6 11.40 0.39 -0.60
CA ASN A 6 11.49 0.51 0.86
C ASN A 6 11.99 -0.79 1.51
N THR A 7 11.53 -1.95 1.04
CA THR A 7 12.08 -3.26 1.46
C THR A 7 13.56 -3.38 1.13
N ALA A 8 14.00 -2.87 -0.03
CA ALA A 8 15.42 -2.88 -0.43
C ALA A 8 16.28 -2.00 0.49
N ILE A 9 15.78 -0.83 0.91
CA ILE A 9 16.47 0.05 1.86
C ILE A 9 16.64 -0.63 3.22
N GLU A 10 15.59 -1.28 3.72
CA GLU A 10 15.63 -1.99 5.01
C GLU A 10 16.52 -3.23 4.93
N LEU A 11 16.52 -3.97 3.80
CA LEU A 11 17.48 -5.05 3.54
C LEU A 11 18.92 -4.53 3.50
N GLY A 12 19.17 -3.41 2.81
CA GLY A 12 20.50 -2.80 2.74
C GLY A 12 20.99 -2.30 4.10
N SER A 13 20.09 -1.80 4.94
CA SER A 13 20.41 -1.42 6.33
C SER A 13 20.75 -2.66 7.16
N THR A 14 19.98 -3.75 7.02
CA THR A 14 20.27 -5.03 7.69
C THR A 14 21.65 -5.58 7.29
N LEU A 15 22.00 -5.50 6.01
CA LEU A 15 23.32 -5.90 5.51
C LEU A 15 24.44 -5.01 6.07
N ALA A 16 24.18 -3.72 6.26
CA ALA A 16 25.14 -2.81 6.88
C ALA A 16 25.35 -3.14 8.37
N ASP A 17 24.28 -3.43 9.10
CA ASP A 17 24.33 -3.86 10.50
C ASP A 17 25.09 -5.19 10.65
N ASP A 18 24.89 -6.16 9.74
CA ASP A 18 25.64 -7.43 9.73
C ASP A 18 27.16 -7.21 9.53
N MET A 19 27.54 -6.15 8.83
CA MET A 19 28.95 -5.79 8.56
C MET A 19 29.55 -4.88 9.63
N GLU A 20 28.74 -4.33 10.54
CA GLU A 20 29.17 -3.42 11.60
C GLU A 20 30.36 -3.97 12.42
N PRO A 21 30.39 -5.25 12.86
CA PRO A 21 31.52 -5.78 13.64
C PRO A 21 32.87 -5.76 12.90
N ILE A 22 32.84 -5.78 11.56
CA ILE A 22 34.04 -5.67 10.72
C ILE A 22 34.45 -4.21 10.61
N PHE A 23 33.49 -3.32 10.34
CA PHE A 23 33.72 -1.89 10.17
C PHE A 23 34.13 -1.17 11.45
N GLU A 24 33.69 -1.63 12.62
CA GLU A 24 34.10 -1.10 13.93
C GLU A 24 35.63 -1.11 14.11
N ARG A 25 36.34 -2.10 13.53
CA ARG A 25 37.81 -2.15 13.55
C ARG A 25 38.47 -0.98 12.82
N PHE A 26 37.72 -0.31 11.96
CA PHE A 26 38.14 0.81 11.14
C PHE A 26 37.40 2.11 11.51
N GLY A 27 36.74 2.16 12.66
CA GLY A 27 36.00 3.35 13.12
C GLY A 27 34.55 3.43 12.66
N GLY A 28 33.98 2.31 12.21
CA GLY A 28 32.58 2.18 11.80
C GLY A 28 32.33 2.49 10.32
N ILE A 29 31.06 2.38 9.90
CA ILE A 29 30.63 2.55 8.49
C ILE A 29 31.04 3.92 7.94
N ARG A 30 30.91 4.97 8.74
CA ARG A 30 31.21 6.34 8.33
C ARG A 30 32.69 6.55 8.05
N ALA A 31 33.55 6.08 8.95
CA ALA A 31 35.00 6.14 8.76
C ALA A 31 35.43 5.34 7.53
N MET A 32 34.78 4.21 7.24
CA MET A 32 35.04 3.45 6.02
C MET A 32 34.69 4.25 4.75
N ALA A 33 33.56 4.95 4.72
CA ALA A 33 33.20 5.82 3.60
C ALA A 33 34.22 6.95 3.41
N GLU A 34 34.65 7.58 4.51
CA GLU A 34 35.71 8.60 4.50
C GLU A 34 37.04 8.07 3.97
N HIS A 35 37.43 6.86 4.36
CA HIS A 35 38.66 6.21 3.87
C HIS A 35 38.61 5.94 2.37
N ILE A 36 37.47 5.45 1.85
CA ILE A 36 37.26 5.23 0.42
C ILE A 36 37.39 6.55 -0.35
N VAL A 37 36.68 7.61 0.07
CA VAL A 37 36.76 8.92 -0.59
C VAL A 37 38.18 9.48 -0.53
N SER A 38 38.83 9.41 0.63
CA SER A 38 40.21 9.89 0.80
C SER A 38 41.19 9.16 -0.12
N SER A 39 41.05 7.84 -0.29
CA SER A 39 41.88 7.06 -1.20
C SER A 39 41.74 7.50 -2.67
N VAL A 40 40.52 7.86 -3.08
CA VAL A 40 40.25 8.32 -4.44
C VAL A 40 40.82 9.72 -4.64
N LEU A 41 40.62 10.63 -3.68
CA LEU A 41 41.22 11.96 -3.71
C LEU A 41 42.76 11.89 -3.84
N LEU A 42 43.41 11.03 -3.05
CA LEU A 42 44.85 10.79 -3.15
C LEU A 42 45.27 10.26 -4.53
N SER A 43 44.48 9.34 -5.12
CA SER A 43 44.76 8.81 -6.45
C SER A 43 44.65 9.85 -7.57
N GLU A 44 43.82 10.88 -7.37
CA GLU A 44 43.67 12.03 -8.27
C GLU A 44 44.65 13.17 -7.94
N GLY A 45 45.49 13.01 -6.91
CA GLY A 45 46.43 14.04 -6.47
C GLY A 45 45.76 15.25 -5.82
N ILE A 46 44.54 15.09 -5.30
CA ILE A 46 43.76 16.16 -4.66
C ILE A 46 43.90 16.03 -3.14
N ASP A 47 44.42 17.07 -2.48
CA ASP A 47 44.44 17.14 -1.02
C ASP A 47 43.07 17.57 -0.45
N MET A 48 42.85 17.33 0.85
CA MET A 48 41.57 17.60 1.51
C MET A 48 41.17 19.09 1.53
N ASN A 49 42.13 20.02 1.55
CA ASN A 49 41.81 21.46 1.54
C ASN A 49 41.37 21.89 0.14
N THR A 50 42.11 21.45 -0.89
CA THR A 50 41.74 21.66 -2.29
C THR A 50 40.37 21.05 -2.59
N PHE A 51 40.13 19.83 -2.13
CA PHE A 51 38.82 19.18 -2.26
C PHE A 51 37.69 19.99 -1.61
N ARG A 52 37.88 20.47 -0.37
CA ARG A 52 36.87 21.28 0.33
C ARG A 52 36.55 22.57 -0.43
N GLN A 53 37.56 23.21 -1.01
CA GLN A 53 37.36 24.41 -1.83
C GLN A 53 36.58 24.07 -3.10
N GLN A 54 36.98 23.04 -3.85
CA GLN A 54 36.28 22.59 -5.05
C GLN A 54 34.83 22.19 -4.76
N PHE A 55 34.61 21.52 -3.62
CA PHE A 55 33.27 21.15 -3.18
C PHE A 55 32.39 22.36 -2.88
N ALA A 56 32.93 23.37 -2.20
CA ALA A 56 32.22 24.61 -1.92
C ALA A 56 31.88 25.41 -3.20
N GLU A 57 32.75 25.33 -4.21
CA GLU A 57 32.59 25.98 -5.51
C GLU A 57 31.74 25.15 -6.50
N GLY A 58 31.38 23.90 -6.14
CA GLY A 58 30.65 22.98 -7.03
C GLY A 58 31.46 22.51 -8.24
N SER A 59 32.79 22.50 -8.13
CA SER A 59 33.75 22.22 -9.19
C SER A 59 34.52 20.90 -8.99
N ILE A 60 33.96 19.97 -8.20
CA ILE A 60 34.56 18.65 -7.99
C ILE A 60 34.56 17.81 -9.27
N ASP A 61 35.54 16.94 -9.41
CA ASP A 61 35.63 16.02 -10.54
C ASP A 61 34.50 14.96 -10.51
N GLN A 62 34.02 14.55 -11.69
CA GLN A 62 32.92 13.59 -11.83
C GLN A 62 33.24 12.23 -11.19
N LYS A 63 34.49 11.77 -11.27
CA LYS A 63 34.92 10.50 -10.66
C LYS A 63 34.86 10.57 -9.15
N VAL A 64 35.27 11.71 -8.57
CA VAL A 64 35.17 11.95 -7.12
C VAL A 64 33.70 11.98 -6.70
N TYR A 65 32.86 12.73 -7.43
CA TYR A 65 31.42 12.77 -7.19
C TYR A 65 30.77 11.38 -7.21
N ASN A 66 31.05 10.59 -8.26
CA ASN A 66 30.48 9.25 -8.41
C ASN A 66 30.81 8.32 -7.22
N VAL A 67 32.06 8.37 -6.74
CA VAL A 67 32.48 7.58 -5.57
C VAL A 67 31.75 8.05 -4.32
N MET A 68 31.66 9.36 -4.09
CA MET A 68 30.97 9.90 -2.92
C MET A 68 29.47 9.59 -2.91
N SER A 69 28.82 9.59 -4.07
CA SER A 69 27.42 9.16 -4.22
C SER A 69 27.26 7.67 -3.92
N GLN A 70 28.11 6.81 -4.49
CA GLN A 70 28.06 5.35 -4.28
C GLN A 70 28.25 4.93 -2.81
N CYS A 71 29.09 5.62 -2.05
CA CYS A 71 29.27 5.36 -0.62
C CYS A 71 28.39 6.23 0.29
N CYS A 72 27.40 6.93 -0.28
CA CYS A 72 26.46 7.83 0.43
C CYS A 72 27.13 8.98 1.20
N TYR A 73 28.39 9.30 0.92
CA TYR A 73 29.19 10.24 1.70
C TYR A 73 28.71 11.69 1.57
N LEU A 74 28.27 12.12 0.37
CA LEU A 74 27.68 13.45 0.18
C LEU A 74 26.38 13.62 0.97
N THR A 75 25.55 12.58 0.93
CA THR A 75 24.28 12.54 1.64
C THR A 75 24.49 12.53 3.15
N ASP A 76 25.47 11.76 3.64
CA ASP A 76 25.89 11.78 5.04
C ASP A 76 26.28 13.18 5.47
N LEU A 77 27.22 13.84 4.79
CA LEU A 77 27.65 15.20 5.13
C LEU A 77 26.47 16.20 5.19
N SER A 78 25.53 16.07 4.25
CA SER A 78 24.36 16.95 4.16
C SER A 78 23.40 16.73 5.33
N ILE A 79 23.02 15.48 5.61
CA ILE A 79 22.12 15.16 6.72
C ILE A 79 22.76 15.49 8.06
N ASP A 80 24.05 15.21 8.20
CA ASP A 80 24.78 15.42 9.43
C ASP A 80 24.96 16.92 9.75
N ALA A 81 25.09 17.76 8.73
CA ALA A 81 25.03 19.21 8.87
C ALA A 81 23.63 19.69 9.29
N LEU A 82 22.57 19.15 8.68
CA LEU A 82 21.19 19.48 9.01
C LEU A 82 20.78 19.00 10.41
N ALA A 83 21.27 17.84 10.84
CA ALA A 83 20.99 17.26 12.15
C ALA A 83 21.58 18.06 13.32
N LYS A 84 22.63 18.85 13.07
CA LYS A 84 23.22 19.77 14.06
C LYS A 84 22.36 21.01 14.31
N ILE A 85 21.40 21.30 13.44
CA ILE A 85 20.47 22.43 13.60
C ILE A 85 19.39 22.02 14.62
N PRO A 86 19.31 22.67 15.80
CA PRO A 86 18.33 22.31 16.80
C PRO A 86 16.89 22.50 16.31
N TRP A 87 16.04 21.50 16.52
CA TRP A 87 14.61 21.63 16.27
C TRP A 87 13.96 22.54 17.32
N THR A 88 13.48 23.72 16.92
CA THR A 88 12.92 24.73 17.84
C THR A 88 11.41 24.65 18.03
N GLY A 89 10.74 23.61 17.52
CA GLY A 89 9.36 23.28 17.85
C GLY A 89 8.28 24.20 17.27
N VAL A 90 8.63 25.37 16.75
CA VAL A 90 7.68 26.32 16.15
C VAL A 90 8.28 26.82 14.83
N THR A 91 7.71 26.31 13.75
CA THR A 91 7.91 26.71 12.34
C THR A 91 9.27 26.40 11.69
N GLY A 92 9.60 25.11 11.53
CA GLY A 92 10.45 24.66 10.40
C GLY A 92 9.79 24.91 9.04
N ILE A 93 9.25 26.11 8.83
CA ILE A 93 8.58 26.55 7.62
C ILE A 93 9.66 27.21 6.78
N TYR A 94 10.26 26.39 5.94
CA TYR A 94 11.21 26.84 4.95
C TYR A 94 10.47 27.05 3.63
N PRO A 95 10.42 28.28 3.08
CA PRO A 95 9.91 28.54 1.74
C PRO A 95 10.60 27.67 0.69
N ASP A 96 9.92 27.39 -0.41
CA ASP A 96 10.54 26.72 -1.57
C ASP A 96 11.79 27.50 -2.01
N GLY A 97 12.85 26.77 -2.34
CA GLY A 97 14.13 27.37 -2.75
C GLY A 97 15.08 27.72 -1.60
N THR A 98 14.70 27.50 -0.34
CA THR A 98 15.57 27.81 0.82
C THR A 98 16.87 26.99 0.82
N PHE A 99 16.80 25.73 0.39
CA PHE A 99 17.94 24.79 0.41
C PHE A 99 18.62 24.62 -0.96
N GLY A 100 18.01 25.16 -2.01
CA GLY A 100 18.42 25.01 -3.40
C GLY A 100 17.22 25.18 -4.33
N VAL A 101 17.45 25.68 -5.55
CA VAL A 101 16.42 25.81 -6.57
C VAL A 101 16.54 24.62 -7.51
N LEU A 102 15.44 23.89 -7.71
CA LEU A 102 15.38 22.79 -8.68
C LEU A 102 15.05 23.35 -10.06
N ASP A 103 15.86 23.00 -11.06
CA ASP A 103 15.56 23.29 -12.47
C ASP A 103 14.81 22.10 -13.10
N PRO A 104 13.48 22.22 -13.33
CA PRO A 104 12.69 21.13 -13.90
C PRO A 104 12.87 20.99 -15.42
N HIS A 105 13.59 21.90 -16.08
CA HIS A 105 13.72 21.94 -17.54
C HIS A 105 14.96 21.24 -18.07
N THR A 106 15.99 21.08 -17.24
CA THR A 106 17.21 20.37 -17.59
C THR A 106 17.15 18.95 -17.04
N ASP A 107 17.29 17.95 -17.93
CA ASP A 107 17.37 16.55 -17.54
C ASP A 107 18.65 16.29 -16.74
N TRP A 108 18.59 15.36 -15.76
CA TRP A 108 19.71 15.07 -14.87
C TRP A 108 21.04 14.74 -15.55
N PRO A 109 21.07 13.94 -16.64
CA PRO A 109 22.32 13.65 -17.34
C PRO A 109 22.99 14.89 -17.95
N ASP A 110 22.21 15.95 -18.20
CA ASP A 110 22.68 17.19 -18.82
C ASP A 110 23.04 18.28 -17.79
N LYS A 111 22.78 18.03 -16.49
CA LYS A 111 23.14 18.95 -15.40
C LYS A 111 24.65 18.93 -15.17
N SER A 112 25.24 20.12 -15.02
CA SER A 112 26.60 20.25 -14.50
C SER A 112 26.67 19.79 -13.04
N ILE A 113 27.86 19.40 -12.59
CA ILE A 113 28.10 18.95 -11.20
C ILE A 113 27.62 20.00 -10.18
N SER A 114 27.86 21.29 -10.45
CA SER A 114 27.40 22.38 -9.59
C SER A 114 25.86 22.44 -9.49
N GLN A 115 25.15 22.24 -10.61
CA GLN A 115 23.68 22.18 -10.63
C GLN A 115 23.19 20.94 -9.87
N THR A 116 23.77 19.77 -10.14
CA THR A 116 23.44 18.52 -9.44
C THR A 116 23.57 18.67 -7.93
N LEU A 117 24.71 19.14 -7.44
CA LEU A 117 24.94 19.35 -6.00
C LEU A 117 23.97 20.37 -5.38
N THR A 118 23.58 21.40 -6.13
CA THR A 118 22.61 22.41 -5.68
C THR A 118 21.22 21.82 -5.53
N GLU A 119 20.79 21.00 -6.50
CA GLU A 119 19.47 20.38 -6.48
C GLU A 119 19.37 19.25 -5.47
N GLU A 120 20.40 18.41 -5.35
CA GLU A 120 20.46 17.36 -4.33
C GLU A 120 20.38 17.95 -2.91
N ARG A 121 21.07 19.06 -2.66
CA ARG A 121 20.98 19.80 -1.40
C ARG A 121 19.57 20.35 -1.16
N GLY A 122 18.93 20.87 -2.22
CA GLY A 122 17.54 21.29 -2.18
C GLY A 122 16.62 20.15 -1.78
N ILE A 123 16.76 18.99 -2.42
CA ILE A 123 15.94 17.81 -2.19
C ILE A 123 16.13 17.28 -0.77
N ILE A 124 17.36 17.05 -0.32
CA ILE A 124 17.65 16.54 1.03
C ILE A 124 17.20 17.53 2.09
N GLY A 125 17.49 18.82 1.92
CA GLY A 125 17.13 19.86 2.89
C GLY A 125 15.61 19.95 3.11
N GLU A 126 14.86 19.94 2.01
CA GLU A 126 13.39 19.92 2.09
C GLU A 126 12.88 18.59 2.64
N LEU A 127 13.39 17.44 2.18
CA LEU A 127 12.98 16.13 2.67
C LEU A 127 13.19 15.99 4.19
N TRP A 128 14.37 16.35 4.69
CA TRP A 128 14.72 16.30 6.11
C TRP A 128 13.84 17.20 6.96
N THR A 129 13.63 18.45 6.54
CA THR A 129 12.84 19.41 7.32
C THR A 129 11.35 19.06 7.33
N GLU A 130 10.80 18.60 6.20
CA GLU A 130 9.43 18.09 6.14
C GLU A 130 9.26 16.84 7.02
N ALA A 131 10.22 15.92 7.01
CA ALA A 131 10.19 14.73 7.86
C ALA A 131 10.25 15.07 9.35
N LEU A 132 11.04 16.06 9.76
CA LEU A 132 11.05 16.55 11.15
C LEU A 132 9.67 17.12 11.54
N VAL A 133 9.04 17.93 10.69
CA VAL A 133 7.67 18.43 10.94
C VAL A 133 6.72 17.24 11.13
N LEU A 134 6.73 16.28 10.22
CA LEU A 134 5.85 15.10 10.26
C LEU A 134 6.07 14.30 11.55
N VAL A 135 7.31 13.92 11.87
CA VAL A 135 7.64 13.09 13.03
C VAL A 135 7.39 13.78 14.38
N TYR A 136 7.51 15.11 14.45
CA TYR A 136 7.26 15.85 15.69
C TYR A 136 5.80 16.30 15.86
N GLN A 137 5.10 16.59 14.77
CA GLN A 137 3.78 17.24 14.83
C GLN A 137 2.63 16.37 14.30
N VAL A 138 2.93 15.26 13.60
CA VAL A 138 1.95 14.30 13.08
C VAL A 138 2.36 12.87 13.48
N PRO A 139 2.39 12.53 14.79
CA PRO A 139 2.90 11.24 15.26
C PRO A 139 2.09 10.03 14.76
N ASP A 140 0.81 10.22 14.43
CA ASP A 140 -0.11 9.18 13.96
C ASP A 140 -0.21 9.12 12.42
N TYR A 141 0.83 9.57 11.71
CA TYR A 141 0.86 9.49 10.26
C TYR A 141 0.81 8.00 9.81
N PRO A 142 -0.14 7.61 8.93
CA PRO A 142 -0.58 6.21 8.81
C PRO A 142 0.44 5.26 8.16
N PHE A 143 1.37 5.78 7.37
CA PHE A 143 2.39 4.99 6.68
C PHE A 143 3.77 5.65 6.81
N SER A 144 4.83 4.84 6.84
CA SER A 144 6.20 5.33 7.01
C SER A 144 7.15 4.58 6.08
N ASP A 145 8.02 5.32 5.40
CA ASP A 145 9.20 4.78 4.74
C ASP A 145 10.38 4.68 5.74
N GLU A 146 11.50 4.11 5.30
CA GLU A 146 12.72 4.00 6.12
C GLU A 146 13.37 5.34 6.44
N PHE A 147 13.20 6.35 5.58
CA PHE A 147 13.67 7.70 5.88
C PHE A 147 12.96 8.27 7.10
N LEU A 148 11.62 8.27 7.11
CA LEU A 148 10.82 8.72 8.25
C LEU A 148 11.08 7.91 9.52
N ARG A 149 11.26 6.59 9.41
CA ARG A 149 11.60 5.75 10.56
C ARG A 149 12.95 6.13 11.15
N GLY A 150 13.95 6.33 10.31
CA GLY A 150 15.26 6.75 10.77
C GLY A 150 15.26 8.18 11.35
N VAL A 151 14.43 9.10 10.83
CA VAL A 151 14.23 10.43 11.45
C VAL A 151 13.54 10.31 12.81
N LYS A 152 12.60 9.36 12.97
CA LYS A 152 12.01 9.04 14.28
C LYS A 152 13.03 8.49 15.26
N GLU A 153 13.91 7.62 14.81
CA GLU A 153 15.03 7.11 15.60
C GLU A 153 15.99 8.24 16.00
N PHE A 154 16.37 9.13 15.07
CA PHE A 154 17.15 10.34 15.37
C PHE A 154 16.46 11.24 16.41
N LYS A 155 15.13 11.41 16.36
CA LYS A 155 14.39 12.16 17.38
C LYS A 155 14.60 11.59 18.78
N GLU A 156 14.68 10.27 18.91
CA GLU A 156 14.84 9.54 20.16
C GLU A 156 16.31 9.49 20.63
N THR A 157 17.25 9.18 19.74
CA THR A 157 18.66 8.93 20.07
C THR A 157 19.57 10.15 19.93
N LYS A 158 19.15 11.15 19.15
CA LYS A 158 19.98 12.29 18.67
C LYS A 158 21.20 11.87 17.84
N GLN A 159 21.22 10.64 17.36
CA GLN A 159 22.25 10.11 16.46
C GLN A 159 21.60 9.84 15.10
N VAL A 160 22.27 10.22 14.02
CA VAL A 160 21.79 9.96 12.65
C VAL A 160 22.09 8.50 12.34
N PRO A 161 21.07 7.62 12.19
CA PRO A 161 21.34 6.23 11.85
C PRO A 161 21.64 6.11 10.35
N PHE A 162 22.44 5.11 9.99
CA PHE A 162 22.83 4.86 8.60
C PHE A 162 21.61 4.67 7.68
N SER A 163 20.52 4.08 8.18
CA SER A 163 19.27 3.89 7.44
C SER A 163 18.68 5.19 6.88
N VAL A 164 18.79 6.32 7.59
CA VAL A 164 18.36 7.64 7.06
C VAL A 164 19.22 8.06 5.89
N ILE A 165 20.54 7.95 6.05
CA ILE A 165 21.52 8.37 5.03
C ILE A 165 21.31 7.56 3.76
N PHE A 166 21.18 6.24 3.91
CA PHE A 166 20.95 5.36 2.79
C PHE A 166 19.59 5.60 2.12
N ALA A 167 18.52 5.77 2.90
CA ALA A 167 17.20 6.10 2.37
C ALA A 167 17.17 7.46 1.63
N ALA A 168 17.92 8.45 2.11
CA ALA A 168 18.05 9.74 1.45
C ALA A 168 18.82 9.63 0.13
N GLN A 169 19.92 8.87 0.09
CA GLN A 169 20.65 8.63 -1.16
C GLN A 169 19.76 7.92 -2.17
N VAL A 170 19.00 6.90 -1.76
CA VAL A 170 18.07 6.21 -2.67
C VAL A 170 16.97 7.15 -3.19
N ASN A 171 16.47 8.08 -2.37
CA ASN A 171 15.54 9.09 -2.88
C ASN A 171 16.20 10.01 -3.92
N LEU A 172 17.44 10.46 -3.69
CA LEU A 172 18.21 11.21 -4.70
C LEU A 172 18.38 10.40 -5.98
N ASP A 173 18.81 9.15 -5.87
CA ASP A 173 19.01 8.27 -7.02
C ASP A 173 17.70 8.10 -7.80
N ILE A 174 16.55 7.99 -7.13
CA ILE A 174 15.25 7.99 -7.80
C ILE A 174 15.03 9.29 -8.55
N HIS A 175 15.24 10.45 -7.92
CA HIS A 175 15.11 11.76 -8.59
C HIS A 175 16.00 11.85 -9.83
N THR A 176 17.24 11.37 -9.77
CA THR A 176 18.15 11.37 -10.92
C THR A 176 17.67 10.47 -12.07
N VAL A 177 17.05 9.33 -11.74
CA VAL A 177 16.57 8.35 -12.74
C VAL A 177 15.25 8.76 -13.37
N ILE A 178 14.28 9.25 -12.58
CA ILE A 178 12.92 9.56 -13.08
C ILE A 178 12.71 11.05 -13.36
N GLY A 179 13.64 11.92 -12.97
CA GLY A 179 13.61 13.35 -13.23
C GLY A 179 12.36 14.03 -12.70
N SER A 180 11.81 14.96 -13.49
CA SER A 180 10.60 15.72 -13.18
C SER A 180 9.34 14.85 -12.98
N TYR A 181 9.39 13.56 -13.34
CA TYR A 181 8.32 12.62 -13.01
C TYR A 181 8.13 12.45 -11.50
N ALA A 182 9.21 12.58 -10.71
CA ALA A 182 9.14 12.48 -9.25
C ALA A 182 8.09 13.45 -8.68
N GLU A 183 8.14 14.72 -9.09
CA GLU A 183 7.24 15.76 -8.60
C GLU A 183 5.85 15.69 -9.23
N SER A 184 5.78 15.51 -10.56
CA SER A 184 4.51 15.49 -11.30
C SER A 184 3.66 14.26 -10.99
N SER A 185 4.27 13.15 -10.54
CA SER A 185 3.55 11.94 -10.11
C SER A 185 2.59 12.18 -8.93
N VAL A 186 2.86 13.20 -8.10
CA VAL A 186 2.01 13.52 -6.93
C VAL A 186 0.62 13.96 -7.35
N GLU A 187 0.46 14.66 -8.48
CA GLU A 187 -0.87 15.01 -8.99
C GLU A 187 -1.66 13.75 -9.37
N THR A 188 -1.00 12.79 -10.03
CA THR A 188 -1.60 11.51 -10.40
C THR A 188 -1.99 10.69 -9.16
N LEU A 189 -1.13 10.68 -8.14
CA LEU A 189 -1.39 10.07 -6.83
C LEU A 189 -2.66 10.65 -6.21
N LEU A 190 -2.73 11.98 -6.07
CA LEU A 190 -3.85 12.67 -5.44
C LEU A 190 -5.14 12.42 -6.21
N LYS A 191 -5.10 12.46 -7.55
CA LYS A 191 -6.26 12.15 -8.39
C LYS A 191 -6.80 10.75 -8.11
N ARG A 192 -5.93 9.73 -8.03
CA ARG A 192 -6.34 8.35 -7.73
C ARG A 192 -6.96 8.22 -6.34
N ILE A 193 -6.37 8.85 -5.33
CA ILE A 193 -6.90 8.83 -3.95
C ILE A 193 -8.24 9.55 -3.87
N THR A 194 -8.40 10.67 -4.58
CA THR A 194 -9.68 11.38 -4.70
C THR A 194 -10.76 10.48 -5.32
N THR A 195 -10.48 9.81 -6.43
CA THR A 195 -11.44 8.88 -7.06
C THR A 195 -11.85 7.76 -6.11
N MET A 196 -10.91 7.15 -5.39
CA MET A 196 -11.20 6.14 -4.37
C MET A 196 -12.10 6.69 -3.25
N ASN A 197 -11.82 7.90 -2.76
CA ASN A 197 -12.63 8.55 -1.72
C ASN A 197 -14.04 8.89 -2.22
N GLU A 198 -14.18 9.35 -3.46
CA GLU A 198 -15.48 9.62 -4.10
C GLU A 198 -16.32 8.35 -4.21
N GLU A 199 -15.73 7.24 -4.63
CA GLU A 199 -16.39 5.93 -4.67
C GLU A 199 -16.85 5.50 -3.27
N LEU A 200 -15.99 5.64 -2.27
CA LEU A 200 -16.31 5.31 -0.88
C LEU A 200 -17.46 6.19 -0.33
N LYS A 201 -17.45 7.49 -0.62
CA LYS A 201 -18.53 8.42 -0.25
C LYS A 201 -19.84 8.05 -0.92
N ALA A 202 -19.82 7.75 -2.22
CA ALA A 202 -20.99 7.31 -2.97
C ALA A 202 -21.57 6.02 -2.36
N HIS A 203 -20.71 5.08 -1.97
CA HIS A 203 -21.14 3.85 -1.32
C HIS A 203 -21.76 4.08 0.07
N ILE A 204 -21.16 4.93 0.91
CA ILE A 204 -21.70 5.26 2.23
C ILE A 204 -23.09 5.88 2.10
N GLU A 205 -23.27 6.78 1.13
CA GLU A 205 -24.56 7.40 0.83
C GLU A 205 -25.57 6.36 0.33
N PHE A 206 -25.17 5.46 -0.57
CA PHE A 206 -26.01 4.37 -1.06
C PHE A 206 -26.55 3.47 0.05
N GLN A 207 -25.73 3.17 1.07
CA GLN A 207 -26.12 2.27 2.17
C GLN A 207 -26.84 2.95 3.35
N LYS A 208 -26.98 4.28 3.36
CA LYS A 208 -27.41 5.02 4.57
C LYS A 208 -28.75 4.56 5.15
N ASP A 209 -29.69 4.15 4.29
CA ASP A 209 -31.06 3.77 4.66
C ASP A 209 -31.26 2.25 4.77
N ILE A 210 -30.28 1.45 4.33
CA ILE A 210 -30.37 -0.02 4.32
C ILE A 210 -29.86 -0.56 5.66
N LYS A 211 -30.75 -1.13 6.47
CA LYS A 211 -30.40 -1.74 7.77
C LYS A 211 -30.29 -3.25 7.64
N SER A 212 -29.13 -3.78 8.00
CA SER A 212 -28.86 -5.23 8.03
C SER A 212 -28.38 -5.67 9.43
N PRO A 213 -28.80 -6.84 9.92
CA PRO A 213 -28.22 -7.42 11.13
C PRO A 213 -26.73 -7.79 10.97
N HIS A 214 -26.23 -7.88 9.74
CA HIS A 214 -24.84 -8.22 9.42
C HIS A 214 -23.93 -6.99 9.27
N TRP A 215 -24.49 -5.79 9.30
CA TRP A 215 -23.75 -4.52 9.20
C TRP A 215 -24.03 -3.67 10.45
N SER A 216 -23.13 -3.77 11.44
CA SER A 216 -23.33 -3.13 12.75
C SER A 216 -23.07 -1.63 12.71
N SER A 217 -23.43 -0.93 13.79
CA SER A 217 -23.03 0.47 13.99
C SER A 217 -21.51 0.64 14.04
N ARG A 218 -20.78 -0.37 14.53
CA ARG A 218 -19.32 -0.40 14.54
C ARG A 218 -18.75 -0.48 13.12
N ASP A 219 -19.35 -1.30 12.25
CA ASP A 219 -18.91 -1.43 10.86
C ASP A 219 -19.15 -0.12 10.09
N ARG A 220 -20.33 0.50 10.27
CA ARG A 220 -20.61 1.84 9.71
C ARG A 220 -19.64 2.90 10.20
N LYS A 221 -19.35 2.93 11.51
CA LYS A 221 -18.40 3.88 12.08
C LYS A 221 -17.01 3.66 11.48
N TRP A 222 -16.54 2.41 11.42
CA TRP A 222 -15.24 2.08 10.83
C TRP A 222 -15.14 2.54 9.37
N LEU A 223 -16.14 2.26 8.55
CA LEU A 223 -16.14 2.68 7.14
C LEU A 223 -16.10 4.22 7.00
N LYS A 224 -16.81 4.92 7.89
CA LYS A 224 -16.77 6.38 7.96
C LYS A 224 -15.42 6.90 8.44
N ASP A 225 -14.82 6.28 9.45
CA ASP A 225 -13.48 6.64 9.95
C ASP A 225 -12.43 6.44 8.83
N THR A 226 -12.53 5.37 8.04
CA THR A 226 -11.70 5.17 6.84
C THR A 226 -11.89 6.32 5.86
N GLN A 227 -13.13 6.68 5.52
CA GLN A 227 -13.43 7.82 4.64
C GLN A 227 -12.86 9.14 5.17
N GLU A 228 -13.04 9.43 6.45
CA GLU A 228 -12.47 10.61 7.13
C GLU A 228 -10.93 10.62 7.05
N GLY A 229 -10.29 9.45 7.06
CA GLY A 229 -8.85 9.29 6.83
C GLY A 229 -8.40 9.69 5.41
N PHE A 230 -9.20 9.39 4.38
CA PHE A 230 -8.94 9.87 3.02
C PHE A 230 -9.06 11.40 2.95
N ASP A 231 -10.11 11.98 3.53
CA ASP A 231 -10.29 13.44 3.56
C ASP A 231 -9.13 14.12 4.32
N TRP A 232 -8.72 13.55 5.45
CA TRP A 232 -7.60 14.08 6.23
C TRP A 232 -6.29 14.09 5.44
N PHE A 233 -5.99 13.02 4.68
CA PHE A 233 -4.80 12.97 3.83
C PHE A 233 -4.87 13.97 2.68
N LEU A 234 -6.03 14.07 2.00
CA LEU A 234 -6.29 14.99 0.89
C LEU A 234 -6.38 16.48 1.31
N ASP A 235 -6.37 16.77 2.61
CA ASP A 235 -6.31 18.13 3.17
C ASP A 235 -4.85 18.59 3.44
N ASP A 236 -3.85 17.80 3.04
CA ASP A 236 -2.42 18.03 3.32
C ASP A 236 -2.16 18.23 4.83
N PRO A 237 -2.06 17.14 5.61
CA PRO A 237 -1.95 17.24 7.06
C PRO A 237 -0.72 18.03 7.51
N LEU A 238 0.40 17.96 6.78
CA LEU A 238 1.62 18.71 7.12
C LEU A 238 1.41 20.21 6.97
N LEU A 239 0.83 20.64 5.85
CA LEU A 239 0.52 22.06 5.64
C LEU A 239 -0.48 22.57 6.69
N ARG A 240 -1.46 21.74 7.04
CA ARG A 240 -2.42 22.06 8.11
C ARG A 240 -1.73 22.26 9.46
N VAL A 241 -0.79 21.40 9.87
CA VAL A 241 -0.10 21.60 11.16
C VAL A 241 0.83 22.80 11.15
N LYS A 242 1.52 23.06 10.01
CA LYS A 242 2.31 24.29 9.83
C LYS A 242 1.44 25.54 9.98
N LYS A 243 0.25 25.54 9.37
CA LYS A 243 -0.71 26.65 9.52
C LYS A 243 -1.13 26.85 10.98
N MET A 244 -1.45 25.78 11.69
CA MET A 244 -1.78 25.84 13.12
C MET A 244 -0.63 26.37 13.98
N ALA A 245 0.62 26.03 13.64
CA ALA A 245 1.81 26.54 14.31
C ALA A 245 2.00 28.05 14.05
N VAL A 246 1.79 28.51 12.81
CA VAL A 246 1.83 29.94 12.44
C VAL A 246 0.75 30.73 13.16
N ASP A 247 -0.48 30.22 13.23
CA ASP A 247 -1.59 30.91 13.90
C ASP A 247 -1.35 31.08 15.41
N LYS A 248 -0.50 30.24 16.01
CA LYS A 248 -0.11 30.32 17.43
C LYS A 248 1.19 31.12 17.65
N SER A 249 1.88 31.56 16.60
CA SER A 249 3.19 32.23 16.73
C SER A 249 3.04 33.74 16.97
N SER A 250 4.03 34.33 17.65
CA SER A 250 4.08 35.79 17.86
C SER A 250 4.27 36.58 16.55
N ASN A 251 4.92 35.97 15.55
CA ASN A 251 5.21 36.58 14.24
C ASN A 251 4.29 36.02 13.14
N ARG A 252 2.97 36.02 13.39
CA ARG A 252 1.97 35.41 12.50
C ARG A 252 2.07 35.89 11.04
N GLN A 253 2.25 37.19 10.81
CA GLN A 253 2.28 37.74 9.45
C GLN A 253 3.46 37.22 8.63
N GLU A 254 4.64 37.15 9.24
CA GLU A 254 5.84 36.60 8.61
C GLU A 254 5.69 35.09 8.35
N GLY A 255 5.15 34.35 9.33
CA GLY A 255 4.84 32.93 9.17
C GLY A 255 3.86 32.65 8.02
N LEU A 256 2.82 33.49 7.86
CA LEU A 256 1.88 33.38 6.73
C LEU A 256 2.57 33.66 5.39
N ASN A 257 3.48 34.64 5.32
CA ASN A 257 4.25 34.94 4.12
C ASN A 257 5.21 33.81 3.74
N HIS A 258 5.79 33.11 4.72
CA HIS A 258 6.59 31.91 4.46
C HIS A 258 5.71 30.75 3.99
N LEU A 259 4.60 30.49 4.69
CA LEU A 259 3.68 29.40 4.37
C LEU A 259 3.05 29.54 2.97
N ALA A 260 2.78 30.77 2.51
CA ALA A 260 2.28 31.03 1.16
C ALA A 260 3.27 30.62 0.04
N ARG A 261 4.55 30.46 0.38
CA ARG A 261 5.63 30.01 -0.50
C ARG A 261 6.07 28.58 -0.18
N VAL A 262 5.20 27.81 0.48
CA VAL A 262 5.41 26.38 0.71
C VAL A 262 4.51 25.61 -0.22
N GLU A 263 5.12 24.81 -1.08
CA GLU A 263 4.40 23.92 -1.96
C GLU A 263 3.58 22.88 -1.19
N LYS A 264 2.36 22.61 -1.66
CA LYS A 264 1.52 21.54 -1.10
C LYS A 264 2.14 20.17 -1.36
N TYR A 265 2.00 19.28 -0.39
CA TYR A 265 2.48 17.89 -0.46
C TYR A 265 3.99 17.76 -0.74
N ARG A 266 4.79 18.77 -0.35
CA ARG A 266 6.23 18.82 -0.63
C ARG A 266 6.96 17.55 -0.20
N ILE A 267 6.61 16.97 0.96
CA ILE A 267 7.24 15.72 1.42
C ILE A 267 7.04 14.56 0.43
N LEU A 268 5.88 14.47 -0.22
CA LEU A 268 5.59 13.43 -1.21
C LEU A 268 6.34 13.70 -2.52
N LYS A 269 6.56 14.97 -2.87
CA LYS A 269 7.38 15.36 -4.02
C LYS A 269 8.86 15.04 -3.80
N ARG A 270 9.32 15.15 -2.56
CA ARG A 270 10.73 14.87 -2.19
C ARG A 270 11.00 13.40 -1.91
N SER A 271 10.02 12.65 -1.40
CA SER A 271 10.09 11.19 -1.25
C SER A 271 9.09 10.50 -2.18
N PRO A 272 9.49 10.14 -3.42
CA PRO A 272 8.69 9.28 -4.29
C PRO A 272 8.35 7.93 -3.67
N ILE A 273 9.20 7.44 -2.74
CA ILE A 273 8.94 6.22 -1.97
C ILE A 273 7.73 6.45 -1.07
N LEU A 274 7.71 7.53 -0.28
CA LEU A 274 6.59 7.86 0.59
C LEU A 274 5.30 8.13 -0.21
N ALA A 275 5.40 8.80 -1.36
CA ALA A 275 4.28 9.00 -2.28
C ALA A 275 3.69 7.67 -2.79
N GLY A 276 4.54 6.73 -3.20
CA GLY A 276 4.09 5.41 -3.64
C GLY A 276 3.55 4.54 -2.49
N LEU A 277 4.08 4.69 -1.27
CA LEU A 277 3.52 4.05 -0.07
C LEU A 277 2.16 4.63 0.30
N ALA A 278 1.94 5.94 0.11
CA ALA A 278 0.63 6.57 0.29
C ALA A 278 -0.41 5.94 -0.65
N LEU A 279 -0.07 5.78 -1.94
CA LEU A 279 -0.97 5.11 -2.89
C LEU A 279 -1.29 3.69 -2.45
N TYR A 280 -0.26 2.92 -2.09
CA TYR A 280 -0.41 1.54 -1.65
C TYR A 280 -1.31 1.43 -0.42
N TYR A 281 -1.11 2.29 0.58
CA TYR A 281 -1.92 2.34 1.80
C TYR A 281 -3.39 2.59 1.47
N HIS A 282 -3.70 3.62 0.69
CA HIS A 282 -5.08 3.95 0.35
C HIS A 282 -5.74 2.90 -0.56
N SER A 283 -5.00 2.30 -1.50
CA SER A 283 -5.52 1.17 -2.28
C SER A 283 -5.81 -0.04 -1.39
N ALA A 284 -4.97 -0.33 -0.40
CA ALA A 284 -5.22 -1.40 0.55
C ALA A 284 -6.46 -1.14 1.44
N GLU A 285 -6.65 0.10 1.92
CA GLU A 285 -7.86 0.48 2.67
C GLU A 285 -9.12 0.30 1.82
N MET A 286 -9.11 0.73 0.55
CA MET A 286 -10.25 0.51 -0.37
C MET A 286 -10.53 -0.96 -0.61
N HIS A 287 -9.48 -1.77 -0.82
CA HIS A 287 -9.60 -3.21 -1.02
C HIS A 287 -10.24 -3.90 0.18
N GLU A 288 -9.77 -3.60 1.39
CA GLU A 288 -10.31 -4.18 2.62
C GLU A 288 -11.74 -3.69 2.92
N ALA A 289 -12.04 -2.40 2.66
CA ALA A 289 -13.40 -1.86 2.71
C ALA A 289 -14.34 -2.60 1.77
N GLY A 290 -13.94 -2.75 0.52
CA GLY A 290 -14.67 -3.47 -0.51
C GLY A 290 -14.96 -4.92 -0.15
N LEU A 291 -13.94 -5.68 0.24
CA LEU A 291 -14.09 -7.07 0.64
C LEU A 291 -14.98 -7.23 1.88
N ARG A 292 -14.83 -6.35 2.88
CA ARG A 292 -15.63 -6.44 4.12
C ARG A 292 -17.10 -6.12 3.86
N VAL A 293 -17.39 -5.08 3.09
CA VAL A 293 -18.74 -4.72 2.66
C VAL A 293 -19.36 -5.90 1.89
N THR A 294 -18.73 -6.33 0.80
CA THR A 294 -19.30 -7.36 -0.09
C THR A 294 -19.56 -8.67 0.65
N ASN A 295 -18.69 -9.06 1.57
CA ASN A 295 -18.85 -10.26 2.40
C ASN A 295 -19.95 -10.11 3.46
N ALA A 296 -20.04 -8.96 4.14
CA ALA A 296 -21.07 -8.73 5.16
C ALA A 296 -22.49 -8.74 4.56
N TRP A 297 -22.60 -8.25 3.32
CA TRP A 297 -23.87 -8.16 2.60
C TRP A 297 -24.13 -9.37 1.70
N GLY A 298 -23.15 -10.25 1.46
CA GLY A 298 -23.27 -11.38 0.53
C GLY A 298 -23.54 -10.95 -0.92
N SER A 299 -23.27 -9.69 -1.24
CA SER A 299 -23.74 -8.98 -2.44
C SER A 299 -23.01 -9.34 -3.72
N ILE A 300 -22.08 -10.29 -3.69
CA ILE A 300 -21.36 -10.72 -4.89
C ILE A 300 -21.53 -12.23 -5.02
N ILE A 301 -21.13 -12.98 -3.99
CA ILE A 301 -21.18 -14.44 -4.00
C ILE A 301 -22.59 -14.99 -4.14
N LEU A 302 -23.57 -14.47 -3.39
CA LEU A 302 -24.92 -15.03 -3.43
C LEU A 302 -25.60 -14.74 -4.79
N PRO A 303 -25.53 -13.50 -5.33
CA PRO A 303 -25.92 -13.19 -6.70
C PRO A 303 -25.28 -14.08 -7.77
N ALA A 304 -24.00 -14.44 -7.61
CA ALA A 304 -23.31 -15.35 -8.53
C ALA A 304 -24.04 -16.69 -8.70
N HIS A 305 -24.55 -17.25 -7.60
CA HIS A 305 -25.31 -18.51 -7.65
C HIS A 305 -26.60 -18.39 -8.47
N LEU A 306 -27.27 -17.25 -8.39
CA LEU A 306 -28.48 -16.98 -9.15
C LEU A 306 -28.16 -16.76 -10.62
N GLU A 307 -27.14 -15.96 -10.92
CA GLU A 307 -26.68 -15.74 -12.29
C GLU A 307 -26.35 -17.07 -12.97
N ASN A 308 -25.57 -17.93 -12.32
CA ASN A 308 -25.25 -19.25 -12.84
C ASN A 308 -26.50 -20.09 -13.10
N ALA A 309 -27.46 -20.09 -12.17
CA ALA A 309 -28.70 -20.84 -12.37
C ALA A 309 -29.50 -20.30 -13.58
N ILE A 310 -29.60 -18.98 -13.75
CA ILE A 310 -30.29 -18.35 -14.88
C ILE A 310 -29.57 -18.69 -16.20
N SER A 311 -28.24 -18.66 -16.20
CA SER A 311 -27.41 -18.94 -17.38
C SER A 311 -27.51 -20.41 -17.81
N GLU A 312 -27.34 -21.35 -16.88
CA GLU A 312 -27.42 -22.80 -17.15
C GLU A 312 -28.83 -23.24 -17.57
N GLU A 313 -29.88 -22.54 -17.13
CA GLU A 313 -31.26 -22.78 -17.57
C GLU A 313 -31.61 -22.06 -18.90
N GLY A 314 -30.65 -21.36 -19.52
CA GLY A 314 -30.83 -20.67 -20.80
C GLY A 314 -31.77 -19.46 -20.75
N LEU A 315 -31.93 -18.86 -19.57
CA LEU A 315 -32.89 -17.77 -19.31
C LEU A 315 -32.29 -16.37 -19.57
N THR A 316 -30.98 -16.28 -19.75
CA THR A 316 -30.29 -15.04 -20.13
C THR A 316 -29.30 -15.30 -21.26
N LYS A 317 -29.11 -14.29 -22.12
CA LYS A 317 -27.99 -14.21 -23.08
C LYS A 317 -26.95 -13.18 -22.66
N THR A 318 -27.31 -12.33 -21.69
CA THR A 318 -26.46 -11.32 -21.09
C THR A 318 -25.69 -11.93 -19.95
N TRP A 319 -24.37 -11.71 -19.98
CA TRP A 319 -23.39 -12.36 -19.14
C TRP A 319 -22.73 -11.34 -18.19
N TRP A 320 -22.52 -11.73 -16.93
CA TRP A 320 -21.79 -10.91 -15.96
C TRP A 320 -20.27 -11.16 -16.11
N LEU A 321 -19.68 -10.51 -17.12
CA LEU A 321 -18.29 -10.75 -17.54
C LEU A 321 -17.29 -10.68 -16.39
N ASP A 322 -17.46 -9.72 -15.48
CA ASP A 322 -16.56 -9.50 -14.35
C ASP A 322 -16.53 -10.67 -13.35
N MET A 323 -17.60 -11.47 -13.24
CA MET A 323 -17.66 -12.55 -12.26
C MET A 323 -16.81 -13.76 -12.68
N GLU A 324 -16.80 -14.11 -13.97
CA GLU A 324 -16.01 -15.25 -14.47
C GLU A 324 -14.53 -14.92 -14.63
N THR A 325 -14.21 -13.69 -15.08
CA THR A 325 -12.82 -13.29 -15.35
C THR A 325 -12.02 -13.02 -14.07
N LEU A 326 -12.64 -12.53 -12.99
CA LEU A 326 -11.91 -12.03 -11.82
C LEU A 326 -11.80 -12.98 -10.63
N PHE A 327 -12.56 -14.06 -10.54
CA PHE A 327 -12.62 -14.84 -9.29
C PHE A 327 -12.50 -16.36 -9.46
N GLY A 328 -12.81 -16.89 -10.65
CA GLY A 328 -12.80 -18.33 -10.92
C GLY A 328 -13.87 -19.11 -10.15
N ASP A 329 -14.21 -20.31 -10.63
CA ASP A 329 -15.33 -21.10 -10.10
C ASP A 329 -15.16 -21.51 -8.61
N GLU A 330 -13.93 -21.70 -8.14
CA GLU A 330 -13.66 -22.16 -6.77
C GLU A 330 -13.95 -21.10 -5.70
N ALA A 331 -13.97 -19.81 -6.08
CA ALA A 331 -14.31 -18.72 -5.17
C ALA A 331 -15.81 -18.67 -4.86
N PHE A 332 -16.64 -19.05 -5.84
CA PHE A 332 -18.10 -18.95 -5.76
C PHE A 332 -18.80 -20.25 -5.40
N TYR A 333 -18.25 -21.41 -5.79
CA TYR A 333 -18.96 -22.67 -5.69
C TYR A 333 -18.20 -23.71 -4.86
N ILE A 334 -18.68 -23.98 -3.64
CA ILE A 334 -18.13 -25.08 -2.83
C ILE A 334 -18.33 -26.43 -3.52
N GLY A 335 -17.24 -26.97 -4.06
CA GLY A 335 -17.20 -28.25 -4.77
C GLY A 335 -17.54 -28.16 -6.26
N GLY A 336 -17.34 -26.99 -6.87
CA GLY A 336 -17.43 -26.76 -8.32
C GLY A 336 -18.76 -26.17 -8.80
N LYS A 337 -18.72 -25.52 -9.96
CA LYS A 337 -19.85 -24.87 -10.64
C LYS A 337 -21.00 -25.87 -10.83
N PRO A 338 -22.23 -25.57 -10.36
CA PRO A 338 -23.37 -26.46 -10.52
C PRO A 338 -24.04 -26.28 -11.90
N HIS A 339 -24.51 -27.38 -12.51
CA HIS A 339 -25.19 -27.42 -13.82
C HIS A 339 -26.61 -28.01 -13.77
N THR A 340 -27.16 -28.22 -12.57
CA THR A 340 -28.52 -28.77 -12.42
C THR A 340 -29.25 -28.09 -11.27
N ARG A 341 -30.58 -28.00 -11.38
CA ARG A 341 -31.45 -27.40 -10.34
C ARG A 341 -31.18 -27.93 -8.93
N SER A 342 -31.05 -29.24 -8.77
CA SER A 342 -30.76 -29.86 -7.47
C SER A 342 -29.38 -29.49 -6.93
N ALA A 343 -28.42 -29.22 -7.82
CA ALA A 343 -27.09 -28.80 -7.45
C ALA A 343 -27.04 -27.31 -7.08
N TYR A 344 -27.79 -26.42 -7.75
CA TYR A 344 -27.82 -24.98 -7.44
C TYR A 344 -28.10 -24.73 -5.96
N VAL A 345 -29.24 -25.24 -5.48
CA VAL A 345 -29.68 -25.09 -4.09
C VAL A 345 -28.68 -25.72 -3.12
N LYS A 346 -28.14 -26.89 -3.45
CA LYS A 346 -27.15 -27.56 -2.61
C LYS A 346 -25.86 -26.74 -2.48
N ARG A 347 -25.36 -26.17 -3.56
CA ARG A 347 -24.14 -25.32 -3.54
C ARG A 347 -24.39 -24.02 -2.80
N PHE A 348 -25.52 -23.37 -3.03
CA PHE A 348 -25.93 -22.17 -2.30
C PHE A 348 -26.01 -22.44 -0.78
N MET A 349 -26.68 -23.51 -0.37
CA MET A 349 -26.78 -23.89 1.05
C MET A 349 -25.41 -24.12 1.69
N LEU A 350 -24.50 -24.81 1.00
CA LEU A 350 -23.12 -24.97 1.48
C LEU A 350 -22.40 -23.63 1.63
N GLN A 351 -22.61 -22.69 0.69
CA GLN A 351 -21.98 -21.38 0.68
C GLN A 351 -22.38 -20.53 1.88
N VAL A 352 -23.69 -20.48 2.18
CA VAL A 352 -24.24 -19.77 3.36
C VAL A 352 -23.99 -20.53 4.68
N GLY A 353 -23.28 -21.66 4.63
CA GLY A 353 -22.75 -22.33 5.81
C GLY A 353 -23.54 -23.54 6.31
N PHE A 354 -24.48 -24.11 5.55
CA PHE A 354 -25.08 -25.40 5.91
C PHE A 354 -24.05 -26.52 5.86
N SER A 355 -24.16 -27.48 6.78
CA SER A 355 -23.30 -28.65 6.81
C SER A 355 -23.58 -29.59 5.64
N ALA A 356 -22.52 -30.09 5.00
CA ALA A 356 -22.63 -31.10 3.95
C ALA A 356 -23.31 -32.39 4.43
N SER A 357 -23.19 -32.74 5.71
CA SER A 357 -23.87 -33.89 6.30
C SER A 357 -25.39 -33.72 6.32
N THR A 358 -25.87 -32.48 6.54
CA THR A 358 -27.30 -32.12 6.54
C THR A 358 -27.93 -32.23 5.16
N LEU A 359 -27.14 -32.04 4.10
CA LEU A 359 -27.57 -32.11 2.70
C LEU A 359 -27.41 -33.51 2.08
N SER A 360 -27.07 -34.54 2.88
CA SER A 360 -26.92 -35.92 2.43
C SER A 360 -28.26 -36.69 2.41
N LYS A 361 -28.38 -37.71 1.55
CA LYS A 361 -29.63 -38.46 1.32
C LYS A 361 -30.18 -39.22 2.55
N ASN A 362 -29.39 -39.36 3.62
CA ASN A 362 -29.73 -40.14 4.82
C ASN A 362 -30.42 -39.32 5.95
N ARG A 363 -31.05 -38.18 5.62
CA ARG A 363 -31.80 -37.41 6.63
C ARG A 363 -33.07 -38.14 7.05
N ARG A 364 -33.23 -38.39 8.36
CA ARG A 364 -34.52 -38.79 8.94
C ARG A 364 -35.51 -37.64 8.74
N LYS A 365 -36.54 -37.85 7.91
CA LYS A 365 -37.63 -36.88 7.67
C LYS A 365 -38.29 -36.52 9.01
N GLY A 366 -38.10 -35.30 9.52
CA GLY A 366 -38.79 -34.84 10.73
C GLY A 366 -38.11 -33.74 11.54
N ASN A 367 -36.77 -33.61 11.52
CA ASN A 367 -36.11 -32.58 12.34
C ASN A 367 -36.23 -31.19 11.72
N LYS A 368 -36.70 -30.20 12.50
CA LYS A 368 -36.67 -28.77 12.14
C LYS A 368 -35.23 -28.32 11.86
N ILE A 369 -35.07 -27.31 11.02
CA ILE A 369 -33.74 -26.73 10.76
C ILE A 369 -33.31 -25.97 12.03
N GLY A 370 -32.29 -26.47 12.74
CA GLY A 370 -31.68 -25.81 13.91
C GLY A 370 -30.22 -25.41 13.68
N LEU A 371 -29.61 -24.80 14.70
CA LEU A 371 -28.23 -24.28 14.67
C LEU A 371 -27.20 -25.41 14.38
N GLU A 372 -27.51 -26.64 14.78
CA GLU A 372 -26.73 -27.86 14.53
C GLU A 372 -26.56 -28.21 13.05
N ASN A 373 -27.38 -27.62 12.18
CA ASN A 373 -27.31 -27.81 10.73
C ASN A 373 -26.30 -26.89 10.06
N PHE A 374 -25.78 -25.90 10.77
CA PHE A 374 -24.74 -25.01 10.27
C PHE A 374 -23.35 -25.58 10.58
N SER A 375 -22.47 -25.48 9.60
CA SER A 375 -21.06 -25.80 9.72
C SER A 375 -20.41 -24.89 10.77
N ARG A 376 -19.55 -25.48 11.61
CA ARG A 376 -18.69 -24.70 12.54
C ARG A 376 -17.77 -23.72 11.82
N ALA A 377 -17.45 -23.98 10.54
CA ALA A 377 -16.65 -23.09 9.73
C ALA A 377 -17.42 -21.83 9.26
N GLY A 378 -18.75 -21.80 9.44
CA GLY A 378 -19.60 -20.70 9.03
C GLY A 378 -19.77 -20.61 7.50
N PRO A 379 -20.39 -19.50 7.02
CA PRO A 379 -20.47 -19.21 5.60
C PRO A 379 -19.07 -18.97 5.01
N ARG A 380 -18.90 -19.32 3.73
CA ARG A 380 -17.67 -19.02 3.00
C ARG A 380 -17.93 -17.83 2.10
N PHE A 381 -17.16 -16.77 2.27
CA PHE A 381 -17.22 -15.59 1.42
C PHE A 381 -15.87 -15.27 0.79
N LEU A 382 -15.78 -14.16 0.04
CA LEU A 382 -14.60 -13.80 -0.74
C LEU A 382 -13.40 -13.64 0.17
N LYS A 383 -12.24 -14.06 -0.34
CA LYS A 383 -10.95 -13.85 0.31
C LYS A 383 -10.09 -13.06 -0.65
N THR A 384 -9.29 -12.15 -0.10
CA THR A 384 -8.25 -11.46 -0.88
C THR A 384 -7.41 -12.48 -1.65
N ARG A 385 -7.25 -12.23 -2.95
CA ARG A 385 -6.33 -12.99 -3.81
C ARG A 385 -4.93 -12.36 -3.83
N ALA A 386 -4.80 -11.14 -3.30
CA ALA A 386 -3.53 -10.44 -3.15
C ALA A 386 -2.76 -11.01 -1.93
N LEU A 387 -2.10 -12.15 -2.11
CA LEU A 387 -1.39 -12.90 -1.08
C LEU A 387 -0.05 -12.26 -0.68
N ILE A 388 0.62 -11.59 -1.62
CA ILE A 388 1.80 -10.78 -1.34
C ILE A 388 1.37 -9.57 -0.51
N HIS A 389 0.33 -8.85 -0.91
CA HIS A 389 -0.26 -7.77 -0.09
C HIS A 389 -0.59 -8.28 1.32
N LYS A 390 -1.29 -9.40 1.42
CA LYS A 390 -1.65 -9.99 2.71
C LYS A 390 -0.44 -10.28 3.60
N SER A 391 0.66 -10.75 3.00
CA SER A 391 1.90 -11.04 3.73
C SER A 391 2.61 -9.77 4.19
N LEU A 392 2.40 -8.65 3.50
CA LEU A 392 3.00 -7.34 3.75
C LEU A 392 2.11 -6.39 4.56
N GLN A 393 0.85 -6.78 4.82
CA GLN A 393 -0.18 -5.93 5.41
C GLN A 393 0.24 -5.36 6.76
N ASP A 394 0.81 -6.17 7.66
CA ASP A 394 1.22 -5.70 8.98
C ASP A 394 2.34 -4.65 8.92
N ARG A 395 3.22 -4.77 7.91
CA ARG A 395 4.36 -3.86 7.70
C ARG A 395 3.92 -2.55 7.06
N TYR A 396 3.23 -2.62 5.93
CA TYR A 396 3.00 -1.48 5.05
C TYR A 396 1.59 -0.89 5.13
N HIS A 397 0.60 -1.67 5.59
CA HIS A 397 -0.77 -1.19 5.75
C HIS A 397 -1.07 -0.83 7.22
N ARG A 398 -0.67 -1.66 8.18
CA ARG A 398 -0.91 -1.41 9.61
C ARG A 398 0.21 -0.65 10.32
N ASN A 399 1.34 -0.47 9.64
CA ASN A 399 2.56 0.17 10.17
C ASN A 399 2.97 -0.38 11.57
N ALA A 400 2.75 -1.67 11.81
CA ALA A 400 2.76 -2.25 13.16
C ALA A 400 4.09 -2.94 13.53
N ASN A 401 4.87 -3.44 12.55
CA ASN A 401 6.08 -4.22 12.81
C ASN A 401 7.26 -3.76 11.92
N ARG A 402 8.49 -3.72 12.46
CA ARG A 402 9.71 -3.86 11.63
C ARG A 402 9.79 -5.32 11.19
N MET A 403 9.96 -5.54 9.89
CA MET A 403 10.28 -6.86 9.37
C MET A 403 11.77 -6.80 9.11
N ASN A 404 12.59 -7.44 9.95
CA ASN A 404 14.04 -7.52 9.71
C ASN A 404 14.25 -8.26 8.38
N TRP A 405 14.31 -7.52 7.28
CA TRP A 405 14.29 -8.10 5.95
C TRP A 405 15.63 -8.74 5.66
N THR A 406 15.60 -10.05 5.52
CA THR A 406 16.66 -10.85 4.94
C THR A 406 16.19 -11.47 3.62
N MET A 407 17.14 -12.01 2.86
CA MET A 407 16.85 -12.75 1.63
C MET A 407 15.86 -13.90 1.85
N GLU A 408 15.97 -14.56 3.00
CA GLU A 408 15.10 -15.67 3.42
C GLU A 408 13.68 -15.19 3.68
N THR A 409 13.52 -14.07 4.39
CA THR A 409 12.18 -13.53 4.72
C THR A 409 11.44 -13.04 3.46
N ILE A 410 12.14 -12.42 2.51
CA ILE A 410 11.53 -12.01 1.23
C ILE A 410 11.15 -13.26 0.41
N SER A 411 12.02 -14.27 0.39
CA SER A 411 11.74 -15.56 -0.27
C SER A 411 10.55 -16.28 0.37
N GLU A 412 10.37 -16.17 1.68
CA GLU A 412 9.20 -16.70 2.38
C GLU A 412 7.92 -15.99 1.93
N VAL A 413 7.91 -14.65 1.85
CA VAL A 413 6.78 -13.88 1.31
C VAL A 413 6.42 -14.35 -0.10
N LEU A 414 7.41 -14.52 -0.98
CA LEU A 414 7.23 -15.03 -2.34
C LEU A 414 6.66 -16.46 -2.36
N SER A 415 7.12 -17.33 -1.47
CA SER A 415 6.63 -18.72 -1.38
C SER A 415 5.16 -18.80 -0.96
N ARG A 416 4.74 -17.92 -0.04
CA ARG A 416 3.35 -17.83 0.42
C ARG A 416 2.42 -17.37 -0.70
N GLY A 417 2.89 -16.48 -1.59
CA GLY A 417 2.17 -16.07 -2.80
C GLY A 417 1.93 -17.21 -3.79
N LYS A 418 2.88 -18.14 -3.93
CA LYS A 418 2.79 -19.27 -4.88
C LYS A 418 1.95 -20.45 -4.37
N SER A 419 1.76 -20.58 -3.05
CA SER A 419 1.26 -21.83 -2.44
C SER A 419 -0.25 -22.11 -2.61
N LYS A 420 -1.04 -21.20 -3.21
CA LYS A 420 -2.49 -21.43 -3.42
C LYS A 420 -2.91 -21.67 -4.87
N ASP A 421 -2.03 -21.44 -5.84
CA ASP A 421 -2.33 -21.68 -7.26
C ASP A 421 -2.17 -23.15 -7.68
N LYS A 422 -1.72 -24.02 -6.76
CA LYS A 422 -1.60 -25.45 -7.03
C LYS A 422 -2.91 -26.17 -6.73
N GLY A 423 -3.78 -26.20 -7.73
CA GLY A 423 -4.72 -27.31 -7.92
C GLY A 423 -3.98 -28.65 -7.77
N LYS A 424 -4.68 -29.67 -7.25
CA LYS A 424 -4.14 -31.00 -6.92
C LYS A 424 -3.43 -31.67 -8.10
N GLY A 425 -2.17 -31.33 -8.30
CA GLY A 425 -1.21 -32.01 -9.17
C GLY A 425 0.08 -32.16 -8.39
N LYS A 426 0.52 -33.40 -8.19
CA LYS A 426 1.87 -33.70 -7.71
C LYS A 426 2.85 -33.29 -8.79
N GLU A 427 3.20 -32.01 -8.83
CA GLU A 427 4.44 -31.59 -9.47
C GLU A 427 5.58 -31.81 -8.49
N LYS A 428 6.64 -32.43 -9.01
CA LYS A 428 7.92 -32.61 -8.32
C LYS A 428 8.33 -31.29 -7.69
N ASP A 429 8.53 -31.35 -6.39
CA ASP A 429 9.26 -30.37 -5.62
C ASP A 429 10.65 -30.24 -6.25
N THR A 430 10.85 -29.27 -7.14
CA THR A 430 12.21 -28.82 -7.47
C THR A 430 12.67 -27.99 -6.29
N SER A 431 12.98 -28.68 -5.20
CA SER A 431 13.84 -28.13 -4.17
C SER A 431 15.11 -27.66 -4.89
N LEU A 432 15.37 -26.36 -4.84
CA LEU A 432 16.64 -25.79 -5.28
C LEU A 432 17.75 -26.61 -4.62
N THR A 433 18.55 -27.29 -5.43
CA THR A 433 19.72 -28.03 -4.94
C THR A 433 20.66 -27.03 -4.26
N ALA A 434 21.48 -27.51 -3.31
CA ALA A 434 22.40 -26.66 -2.56
C ALA A 434 23.38 -25.85 -3.45
N ASP A 435 23.56 -26.27 -4.71
CA ASP A 435 24.38 -25.61 -5.74
C ASP A 435 23.71 -24.40 -6.41
N ASP A 436 22.38 -24.25 -6.31
CA ASP A 436 21.63 -23.14 -6.94
C ASP A 436 21.44 -21.94 -5.98
N LYS A 437 21.69 -22.17 -4.67
CA LYS A 437 21.60 -21.13 -3.62
C LYS A 437 22.75 -20.12 -3.66
N THR A 438 23.83 -20.41 -4.36
CA THR A 438 25.03 -19.55 -4.47
C THR A 438 24.95 -18.48 -5.55
N ARG A 439 23.84 -18.42 -6.34
CA ARG A 439 23.70 -17.46 -7.46
C ARG A 439 22.59 -16.41 -7.32
N VAL A 440 21.74 -16.50 -6.30
CA VAL A 440 20.62 -15.57 -6.15
C VAL A 440 21.11 -14.28 -5.47
N THR A 441 21.13 -13.18 -6.21
CA THR A 441 21.53 -11.87 -5.68
C THR A 441 20.36 -11.16 -4.97
N PRO A 442 20.62 -10.19 -4.08
CA PRO A 442 19.56 -9.33 -3.52
C PRO A 442 18.66 -8.68 -4.59
N ALA A 443 19.26 -8.27 -5.71
CA ALA A 443 18.52 -7.70 -6.82
C ALA A 443 17.53 -8.70 -7.44
N ASP A 444 17.89 -9.98 -7.56
CA ASP A 444 17.01 -11.01 -8.13
C ASP A 444 15.78 -11.27 -7.26
N VAL A 445 15.97 -11.30 -5.93
CA VAL A 445 14.87 -11.50 -4.97
C VAL A 445 13.95 -10.28 -4.92
N LEU A 446 14.51 -9.07 -4.93
CA LEU A 446 13.73 -7.83 -4.99
C LEU A 446 12.97 -7.69 -6.31
N SER A 447 13.59 -8.06 -7.43
CA SER A 447 12.93 -8.09 -8.75
C SER A 447 11.76 -9.08 -8.74
N SER A 448 11.95 -10.27 -8.17
CA SER A 448 10.88 -11.26 -7.99
C SER A 448 9.73 -10.73 -7.12
N LEU A 449 10.04 -9.99 -6.05
CA LEU A 449 9.03 -9.33 -5.21
C LEU A 449 8.26 -8.26 -6.00
N GLY A 450 8.96 -7.45 -6.79
CA GLY A 450 8.34 -6.45 -7.67
C GLY A 450 7.40 -7.04 -8.70
N ASN A 451 7.80 -8.14 -9.34
CA ASN A 451 6.95 -8.87 -10.27
C ASN A 451 5.72 -9.46 -9.59
N ALA A 452 5.89 -10.08 -8.42
CA ALA A 452 4.78 -10.67 -7.67
C ALA A 452 3.78 -9.62 -7.19
N MET A 453 4.25 -8.46 -6.71
CA MET A 453 3.38 -7.34 -6.35
C MET A 453 2.66 -6.75 -7.57
N SER A 454 3.34 -6.65 -8.72
CA SER A 454 2.75 -6.11 -9.95
C SER A 454 1.63 -7.01 -10.47
N ALA A 455 1.77 -8.33 -10.32
CA ALA A 455 0.73 -9.30 -10.65
C ALA A 455 -0.53 -9.18 -9.77
N GLU A 456 -0.43 -8.58 -8.57
CA GLU A 456 -1.56 -8.36 -7.67
C GLU A 456 -2.19 -6.97 -7.80
N LEU A 457 -1.69 -6.13 -8.73
CA LEU A 457 -2.17 -4.75 -8.87
C LEU A 457 -3.64 -4.70 -9.28
N GLU A 458 -4.06 -5.57 -10.20
CA GLU A 458 -5.46 -5.63 -10.67
C GLU A 458 -6.41 -6.03 -9.55
N GLU A 459 -6.02 -7.00 -8.71
CA GLU A 459 -6.80 -7.44 -7.55
C GLU A 459 -6.94 -6.32 -6.51
N LEU A 460 -5.84 -5.60 -6.20
CA LEU A 460 -5.88 -4.49 -5.24
C LEU A 460 -6.62 -3.26 -5.76
N ALA A 461 -6.63 -3.05 -7.08
CA ALA A 461 -7.34 -1.96 -7.71
C ALA A 461 -8.80 -2.33 -8.04
N PHE A 462 -9.23 -3.56 -7.75
CA PHE A 462 -10.57 -4.00 -8.10
C PHE A 462 -11.64 -3.27 -7.28
N SER A 463 -12.60 -2.67 -7.98
CA SER A 463 -13.66 -1.85 -7.39
C SER A 463 -14.80 -2.72 -6.84
N TYR A 464 -14.53 -3.36 -5.70
CA TYR A 464 -15.50 -4.19 -4.99
C TYR A 464 -16.75 -3.42 -4.55
N LEU A 465 -16.64 -2.12 -4.23
CA LEU A 465 -17.79 -1.31 -3.81
C LEU A 465 -18.71 -0.97 -4.98
N SER A 466 -18.16 -0.68 -6.15
CA SER A 466 -18.98 -0.55 -7.37
C SER A 466 -19.64 -1.86 -7.72
N LEU A 467 -18.92 -2.99 -7.66
CA LEU A 467 -19.51 -4.31 -7.92
C LEU A 467 -20.63 -4.65 -6.93
N HIS A 468 -20.46 -4.29 -5.65
CA HIS A 468 -21.51 -4.39 -4.64
C HIS A 468 -22.78 -3.65 -5.07
N GLN A 469 -22.66 -2.38 -5.48
CA GLN A 469 -23.80 -1.54 -5.86
C GLN A 469 -24.50 -2.09 -7.11
N THR A 470 -23.74 -2.41 -8.17
CA THR A 470 -24.29 -2.99 -9.41
C THR A 470 -25.03 -4.29 -9.13
N SER A 471 -24.46 -5.16 -8.30
CA SER A 471 -25.15 -6.40 -7.93
C SER A 471 -26.44 -6.15 -7.15
N TRP A 472 -26.43 -5.16 -6.25
CA TRP A 472 -27.60 -4.80 -5.47
C TRP A 472 -28.74 -4.28 -6.36
N GLU A 473 -28.42 -3.43 -7.33
CA GLU A 473 -29.37 -2.94 -8.33
C GLU A 473 -29.95 -4.07 -9.18
N TRP A 474 -29.09 -5.00 -9.61
CA TRP A 474 -29.54 -6.20 -10.32
C TRP A 474 -30.52 -7.04 -9.48
N LEU A 475 -30.22 -7.27 -8.19
CA LEU A 475 -31.12 -7.98 -7.29
C LEU A 475 -32.46 -7.26 -7.09
N ARG A 476 -32.46 -5.92 -7.00
CA ARG A 476 -33.71 -5.14 -6.94
C ARG A 476 -34.56 -5.35 -8.20
N CYS A 477 -33.95 -5.35 -9.37
CA CYS A 477 -34.65 -5.63 -10.64
C CYS A 477 -35.24 -7.03 -10.69
N VAL A 478 -34.47 -8.05 -10.26
CA VAL A 478 -34.97 -9.43 -10.18
C VAL A 478 -36.14 -9.52 -9.21
N TRP A 479 -36.02 -8.93 -8.03
CA TRP A 479 -37.09 -8.92 -7.03
C TRP A 479 -38.38 -8.30 -7.58
N MET A 480 -38.29 -7.12 -8.21
CA MET A 480 -39.44 -6.45 -8.82
C MET A 480 -40.12 -7.31 -9.90
N ALA A 481 -39.33 -8.04 -10.70
CA ALA A 481 -39.86 -8.94 -11.73
C ALA A 481 -40.50 -10.21 -11.15
N CYS A 482 -40.00 -10.70 -10.01
CA CYS A 482 -40.41 -11.96 -9.40
C CYS A 482 -41.43 -11.82 -8.26
N ASP A 483 -41.65 -10.63 -7.70
CA ASP A 483 -42.46 -10.38 -6.49
C ASP A 483 -43.85 -11.03 -6.58
N ALA A 484 -44.58 -10.80 -7.68
CA ALA A 484 -45.91 -11.38 -7.87
C ALA A 484 -45.90 -12.92 -7.86
N THR A 485 -44.87 -13.53 -8.46
CA THR A 485 -44.69 -14.98 -8.49
C THR A 485 -44.30 -15.52 -7.12
N LEU A 486 -43.40 -14.85 -6.41
CA LEU A 486 -42.95 -15.25 -5.07
C LEU A 486 -44.09 -15.16 -4.06
N ARG A 487 -44.93 -14.11 -4.11
CA ARG A 487 -46.16 -14.02 -3.29
C ARG A 487 -47.17 -15.11 -3.62
N LYS A 488 -47.26 -15.53 -4.88
CA LYS A 488 -48.13 -16.66 -5.26
C LYS A 488 -47.63 -17.99 -4.67
N ILE A 489 -46.31 -18.18 -4.56
CA ILE A 489 -45.70 -19.41 -4.05
C ILE A 489 -45.70 -19.44 -2.51
N HIS A 490 -45.28 -18.34 -1.87
CA HIS A 490 -45.03 -18.27 -0.42
C HIS A 490 -46.17 -17.62 0.37
N GLY A 491 -47.17 -17.04 -0.30
CA GLY A 491 -48.34 -16.40 0.30
C GLY A 491 -48.41 -14.88 0.06
N SER A 492 -49.61 -14.30 0.12
CA SER A 492 -49.84 -12.87 -0.16
C SER A 492 -49.05 -11.92 0.74
N ASP A 493 -48.80 -12.37 1.98
CA ASP A 493 -48.13 -11.59 3.02
C ASP A 493 -46.60 -11.73 2.96
N PHE A 494 -46.08 -12.52 2.01
CA PHE A 494 -44.65 -12.65 1.79
C PHE A 494 -44.05 -11.30 1.36
N ALA A 495 -43.05 -10.86 2.10
CA ALA A 495 -42.27 -9.66 1.82
C ALA A 495 -40.81 -9.91 2.21
N LEU A 496 -39.90 -9.43 1.38
CA LEU A 496 -38.46 -9.44 1.64
C LEU A 496 -38.04 -8.05 2.08
N SER A 497 -37.33 -7.97 3.20
CA SER A 497 -36.62 -6.76 3.58
C SER A 497 -35.48 -6.50 2.59
N GLU A 498 -35.10 -5.25 2.38
CA GLU A 498 -34.07 -4.92 1.40
C GLU A 498 -32.72 -5.62 1.66
N TRP A 499 -32.33 -5.79 2.93
CA TRP A 499 -31.09 -6.49 3.28
C TRP A 499 -31.13 -8.01 2.97
N GLU A 500 -32.32 -8.58 2.76
CA GLU A 500 -32.52 -10.00 2.47
C GLU A 500 -32.46 -10.32 0.98
N LEU A 501 -32.38 -9.30 0.10
CA LEU A 501 -32.35 -9.46 -1.36
C LEU A 501 -31.28 -10.49 -1.84
N PRO A 502 -30.04 -10.50 -1.32
CA PRO A 502 -29.04 -11.49 -1.71
C PRO A 502 -29.43 -12.95 -1.37
N PHE A 503 -30.36 -13.16 -0.45
CA PHE A 503 -30.81 -14.49 -0.02
C PHE A 503 -32.01 -15.02 -0.80
N MET A 504 -32.64 -14.18 -1.64
CA MET A 504 -33.74 -14.59 -2.53
C MET A 504 -33.36 -15.80 -3.41
N VAL A 505 -32.06 -15.97 -3.70
CA VAL A 505 -31.50 -17.10 -4.44
C VAL A 505 -31.82 -18.46 -3.82
N GLY A 506 -31.98 -18.51 -2.49
CA GLY A 506 -32.36 -19.74 -1.79
C GLY A 506 -33.86 -20.05 -1.82
N MET A 507 -34.69 -19.16 -2.38
CA MET A 507 -36.16 -19.22 -2.32
C MET A 507 -36.81 -19.65 -3.64
N SER A 508 -36.00 -19.85 -4.69
CA SER A 508 -36.41 -20.28 -6.03
C SER A 508 -36.67 -21.78 -6.15
#